data_AF-A0A0W0WW35-F1
#
_entry.id   AF-A0A0W0WW35-F1
#
_cell.length_a   1.000
_cell.length_b   1.000
_cell.length_c   1.000
_cell.angle_alpha   90.00
_cell.angle_beta   90.00
_cell.angle_gamma   90.00
#
_symmetry.space_group_name_H-M   'P 1'
#
loop_
_entity.id
_entity.type
_entity.pdbx_description
1 polymer ?
#
loop_
_entity_poly.entity_id
_entity_poly.type
_entity_poly.pdbx_seq_one_letter_code
_entity_poly.pdbx_strand_id
1 'polypeptide(L)'
;MTNDTKTKATKCLQALLNGGVLHRKKLGDMGIADTNDSLHSYASYLRNQRFIPVQSRKNPDGTCDYFMSRKEIARYKDPILRAQQRDEMRAAVERERQEKLVDEFLRFLTRLAEFPVLWSFWCELPFKLGEVSTEINALLDQEESVNQ
;
A
#
# COMPACT_ATOMS: atom_id res chain seq x y z
N MET A 1 13.51 -0.83 -10.26
CA MET A 1 14.10 -1.09 -8.93
C MET A 1 15.51 -1.62 -9.11
N THR A 2 16.52 -1.05 -8.42
CA THR A 2 17.94 -1.39 -8.64
C THR A 2 18.30 -2.75 -8.01
N ASN A 3 19.43 -3.34 -8.43
CA ASN A 3 19.93 -4.59 -7.84
C ASN A 3 20.28 -4.44 -6.36
N ASP A 4 20.76 -3.26 -5.95
CA ASP A 4 21.10 -2.96 -4.55
C ASP A 4 19.87 -3.05 -3.63
N THR A 5 18.73 -2.47 -4.03
CA THR A 5 17.48 -2.54 -3.28
C THR A 5 17.01 -3.99 -3.06
N LYS A 6 17.18 -4.86 -4.06
CA LYS A 6 16.81 -6.29 -3.95
C LYS A 6 17.68 -7.00 -2.92
N THR A 7 18.99 -6.73 -2.92
CA THR A 7 19.94 -7.30 -1.96
C THR A 7 19.61 -6.86 -0.54
N LYS A 8 19.41 -5.55 -0.31
CA LYS A 8 19.03 -5.00 1.00
C LYS A 8 17.70 -5.54 1.49
N ALA A 9 16.70 -5.66 0.61
CA ALA A 9 15.41 -6.27 0.96
C ALA A 9 15.53 -7.76 1.31
N THR A 10 16.44 -8.51 0.66
CA THR A 10 16.70 -9.92 1.00
C THR A 10 17.32 -10.04 2.39
N LYS A 11 18.27 -9.15 2.74
CA LYS A 11 18.82 -9.07 4.10
C LYS A 11 17.76 -8.72 5.14
N CYS A 12 16.86 -7.76 4.83
CA CYS A 12 15.70 -7.44 5.66
C CYS A 12 14.83 -8.69 5.89
N LEU A 13 14.52 -9.43 4.84
CA LEU A 13 13.73 -10.66 4.94
C LEU A 13 14.40 -11.69 5.87
N GLN A 14 15.70 -11.91 5.73
CA GLN A 14 16.42 -12.84 6.61
C GLN A 14 16.30 -12.45 8.09
N ALA A 15 16.48 -11.16 8.40
CA ALA A 15 16.33 -10.66 9.76
C ALA A 15 14.89 -10.82 10.29
N LEU A 16 13.87 -10.57 9.45
CA LEU A 16 12.46 -10.78 9.81
C LEU A 16 12.15 -12.26 10.08
N LEU A 17 12.66 -13.18 9.25
CA LEU A 17 12.47 -14.63 9.41
C LEU A 17 13.17 -15.22 10.65
N ASN A 18 14.15 -14.49 11.17
CA ASN A 18 14.81 -14.79 12.45
C ASN A 18 14.03 -14.18 13.65
N GLY A 19 12.89 -13.53 13.42
CA GLY A 19 12.09 -12.87 14.46
C GLY A 19 12.58 -11.48 14.83
N GLY A 20 13.48 -10.89 14.04
CA GLY A 20 13.99 -9.55 14.26
C GLY A 20 12.94 -8.46 14.03
N VAL A 21 13.09 -7.34 14.76
CA VAL A 21 12.36 -6.10 14.53
C VAL A 21 13.31 -5.13 13.84
N LEU A 22 12.95 -4.69 12.64
CA LEU A 22 13.73 -3.76 11.83
C LEU A 22 13.35 -2.33 12.18
N HIS A 23 14.36 -1.50 12.44
CA HIS A 23 14.20 -0.08 12.68
C HIS A 23 15.23 0.70 11.87
N ARG A 24 14.82 1.80 11.21
CA ARG A 24 15.69 2.55 10.27
C ARG A 24 17.02 3.01 10.86
N LYS A 25 17.04 3.34 12.16
CA LYS A 25 18.25 3.79 12.88
C LYS A 25 19.23 2.66 13.19
N LYS A 26 18.83 1.40 13.04
CA LYS A 26 19.62 0.20 13.38
C LYS A 26 20.09 -0.59 12.16
N LEU A 27 19.77 -0.14 10.93
CA LEU A 27 20.09 -0.91 9.71
C LEU A 27 21.58 -1.11 9.51
N GLY A 28 22.40 -0.10 9.84
CA GLY A 28 23.86 -0.17 9.78
C GLY A 28 24.40 -1.24 10.73
N ASP A 29 23.99 -1.21 12.00
CA ASP A 29 24.39 -2.17 13.02
C ASP A 29 23.99 -3.61 12.66
N MET A 30 22.88 -3.76 11.94
CA MET A 30 22.38 -5.06 11.48
C MET A 30 23.06 -5.55 10.18
N GLY A 31 23.97 -4.77 9.59
CA GLY A 31 24.65 -5.10 8.33
C GLY A 31 23.71 -5.18 7.12
N ILE A 32 22.52 -4.56 7.21
CA ILE A 32 21.47 -4.63 6.20
C ILE A 32 21.70 -3.56 5.13
N ALA A 33 21.84 -2.31 5.57
CA ALA A 33 21.96 -1.11 4.76
C ALA A 33 22.57 0.01 5.61
N ASP A 34 22.81 1.19 5.03
CA ASP A 34 23.27 2.33 5.80
C ASP A 34 22.23 2.78 6.83
N THR A 35 22.69 3.39 7.92
CA THR A 35 21.81 3.95 8.94
C THR A 35 20.92 5.04 8.34
N ASN A 36 19.62 5.00 8.63
CA ASN A 36 18.58 5.86 8.05
C ASN A 36 18.29 5.67 6.55
N ASP A 37 18.79 4.60 5.93
CA ASP A 37 18.32 4.21 4.60
C ASP A 37 16.80 3.92 4.62
N SER A 38 16.15 3.91 3.44
CA SER A 38 14.70 3.84 3.29
C SER A 38 14.14 2.45 3.62
N LEU A 39 14.08 2.12 4.91
CA LEU A 39 13.48 0.88 5.42
C LEU A 39 12.06 0.67 4.89
N HIS A 40 11.30 1.77 4.78
CA HIS A 40 9.96 1.75 4.23
C HIS A 40 9.94 1.19 2.79
N SER A 41 10.90 1.58 1.94
CA SER A 41 11.00 1.07 0.57
C SER A 41 11.27 -0.44 0.56
N TYR A 42 12.12 -0.95 1.45
CA TYR A 42 12.40 -2.39 1.54
C TYR A 42 11.19 -3.19 2.04
N ALA A 43 10.54 -2.71 3.10
CA ALA A 43 9.32 -3.32 3.62
C ALA A 43 8.17 -3.30 2.59
N SER A 44 7.99 -2.17 1.91
CA SER A 44 6.99 -2.01 0.83
C SER A 44 7.27 -2.97 -0.34
N TYR A 45 8.53 -3.13 -0.75
CA TYR A 45 8.89 -4.13 -1.77
C TYR A 45 8.55 -5.56 -1.32
N LEU A 46 8.94 -5.93 -0.11
CA LEU A 46 8.65 -7.26 0.44
C LEU A 46 7.15 -7.53 0.50
N ARG A 47 6.35 -6.56 0.98
CA ARG A 47 4.90 -6.70 1.09
C ARG A 47 4.22 -6.74 -0.28
N ASN A 48 4.47 -5.73 -1.12
CA ASN A 48 3.64 -5.47 -2.29
C ASN A 48 4.10 -6.23 -3.54
N GLN A 49 5.37 -6.64 -3.62
CA GLN A 49 5.89 -7.36 -4.79
C GLN A 49 6.26 -8.81 -4.49
N ARG A 50 6.67 -9.10 -3.26
CA ARG A 50 7.03 -10.45 -2.83
C ARG A 50 5.93 -11.12 -1.99
N PHE A 51 4.87 -10.40 -1.66
CA PHE A 51 3.71 -10.88 -0.90
C PHE A 51 4.13 -11.51 0.44
N ILE A 52 5.10 -10.87 1.09
CA ILE A 52 5.58 -11.24 2.42
C ILE A 52 4.74 -10.49 3.48
N PRO A 53 4.24 -11.15 4.53
CA PRO A 53 3.41 -10.54 5.57
C PRO A 53 4.23 -9.71 6.56
N VAL A 54 4.83 -8.63 6.06
CA VAL A 54 5.54 -7.65 6.90
C VAL A 54 4.52 -6.75 7.59
N GLN A 55 4.59 -6.70 8.92
CA GLN A 55 3.78 -5.82 9.76
C GLN A 55 4.60 -4.60 10.15
N SER A 56 3.90 -3.50 10.42
CA SER A 56 4.53 -2.26 10.89
C SER A 56 3.86 -1.73 12.14
N ARG A 57 4.65 -1.14 13.04
CA ARG A 57 4.16 -0.40 14.21
C ARG A 57 4.79 0.98 14.24
N LYS A 58 3.95 2.01 14.36
CA LYS A 58 4.41 3.39 14.48
C LYS A 58 4.93 3.64 15.91
N ASN A 59 6.12 4.21 16.00
CA ASN A 59 6.77 4.57 17.25
C ASN A 59 6.36 6.01 17.66
N PRO A 60 6.52 6.37 18.95
CA PRO A 60 6.21 7.72 19.43
C PRO A 60 7.01 8.84 18.73
N ASP A 61 8.21 8.53 18.25
CA ASP A 61 9.07 9.47 17.50
C ASP A 61 8.68 9.63 16.02
N GLY A 62 7.54 9.06 15.61
CA GLY A 62 7.04 9.11 14.24
C GLY A 62 7.70 8.12 13.28
N THR A 63 8.71 7.37 13.73
CA THR A 63 9.31 6.29 12.94
C THR A 63 8.45 5.02 12.94
N CYS A 64 8.81 4.02 12.13
CA CYS A 64 8.14 2.73 12.10
C CYS A 64 9.11 1.59 12.38
N ASP A 65 8.70 0.69 13.27
CA ASP A 65 9.24 -0.65 13.39
C ASP A 65 8.58 -1.57 12.36
N TYR A 66 9.36 -2.45 11.74
CA TYR A 66 8.86 -3.50 10.85
C TYR A 66 9.21 -4.88 11.38
N PHE A 67 8.25 -5.79 11.39
CA PHE A 67 8.42 -7.12 11.96
C PHE A 67 7.52 -8.15 11.27
N MET A 68 7.75 -9.42 11.56
CA MET A 68 6.87 -10.51 11.14
C MET A 68 6.44 -11.29 12.38
N SER A 69 5.16 -11.63 12.49
CA SER A 69 4.67 -12.37 13.65
C SER A 69 5.26 -13.78 13.67
N ARG A 70 5.39 -14.39 14.86
CA ARG A 70 5.89 -15.77 15.00
C ARG A 70 5.07 -16.77 14.18
N LYS A 71 3.75 -16.58 14.12
CA LYS A 71 2.83 -17.39 13.31
C LYS A 71 3.16 -17.28 11.82
N GLU A 72 3.35 -16.07 11.32
CA GLU A 72 3.66 -15.86 9.90
C GLU A 72 5.07 -16.35 9.53
N ILE A 73 6.04 -16.26 10.45
CA ILE A 73 7.38 -16.86 10.25
C ILE A 73 7.27 -18.39 10.17
N ALA A 74 6.47 -19.02 11.05
CA ALA A 74 6.27 -20.46 11.03
C ALA A 74 5.59 -20.91 9.72
N ARG A 75 4.53 -20.23 9.30
CA ARG A 75 3.88 -20.44 8.00
C ARG A 75 4.85 -20.27 6.84
N TYR A 76 5.71 -19.25 6.89
CA TYR A 76 6.70 -19.04 5.84
C TYR A 76 7.70 -20.19 5.78
N LYS A 77 8.07 -20.84 6.89
CA LYS A 77 9.04 -21.95 6.85
C LYS A 77 8.45 -23.26 6.30
N ASP A 78 7.13 -23.43 6.39
CA ASP A 78 6.39 -24.56 5.83
C ASP A 78 6.08 -24.34 4.34
N PRO A 79 6.45 -25.25 3.42
CA PRO A 79 6.23 -25.07 1.98
C PRO A 79 4.75 -24.94 1.57
N ILE A 80 3.86 -25.69 2.23
CA ILE A 80 2.42 -25.72 1.91
C ILE A 80 1.78 -24.43 2.43
N LEU A 81 2.04 -24.10 3.70
CA LEU A 81 1.47 -22.90 4.31
C LEU A 81 2.06 -21.61 3.74
N ARG A 82 3.30 -21.63 3.25
CA ARG A 82 3.93 -20.49 2.55
C ARG A 82 3.17 -20.14 1.26
N ALA A 83 2.77 -21.14 0.49
CA ALA A 83 2.00 -20.91 -0.74
C ALA A 83 0.66 -20.22 -0.42
N GLN A 84 -0.07 -20.78 0.55
CA GLN A 84 -1.32 -20.21 1.04
C GLN A 84 -1.15 -18.78 1.57
N GLN A 85 -0.14 -18.55 2.42
CA GLN A 85 0.19 -17.22 2.97
C GLN A 85 0.45 -16.21 1.85
N ARG A 86 1.16 -16.63 0.79
CA ARG A 86 1.49 -15.76 -0.34
C ARG A 86 0.24 -15.35 -1.11
N ASP A 87 -0.70 -16.25 -1.31
CA ASP A 87 -1.95 -15.96 -2.03
C ASP A 87 -2.87 -15.06 -1.19
N GLU A 88 -2.97 -15.31 0.12
CA GLU A 88 -3.66 -14.41 1.06
C GLU A 88 -3.07 -12.99 1.02
N MET A 89 -1.74 -12.88 1.05
CA MET A 89 -1.06 -11.59 0.95
C MET A 89 -1.25 -10.90 -0.40
N ARG A 90 -1.30 -11.67 -1.50
CA ARG A 90 -1.60 -11.10 -2.83
C ARG A 90 -3.00 -10.51 -2.85
N ALA A 91 -4.00 -11.25 -2.35
CA ALA A 91 -5.37 -10.77 -2.28
C ALA A 91 -5.50 -9.52 -1.40
N ALA A 92 -4.83 -9.50 -0.24
CA ALA A 92 -4.82 -8.34 0.64
C ALA A 92 -4.20 -7.10 -0.02
N VAL A 93 -3.06 -7.25 -0.70
CA VAL A 93 -2.40 -6.14 -1.41
C VAL A 93 -3.25 -5.61 -2.56
N GLU A 94 -3.91 -6.49 -3.32
CA GLU A 94 -4.78 -6.07 -4.41
C GLU A 94 -6.02 -5.34 -3.88
N ARG A 95 -6.62 -5.83 -2.80
CA ARG A 95 -7.71 -5.13 -2.13
C ARG A 95 -7.31 -3.73 -1.66
N GLU A 96 -6.16 -3.59 -0.99
CA GLU A 96 -5.65 -2.29 -0.53
C GLU A 96 -5.39 -1.34 -1.72
N ARG A 97 -4.93 -1.86 -2.86
CA ARG A 97 -4.77 -1.08 -4.09
C ARG A 97 -6.12 -0.59 -4.62
N GLN A 98 -7.12 -1.46 -4.67
CA GLN A 98 -8.47 -1.10 -5.11
C GLN A 98 -9.09 -0.05 -4.19
N GLU A 99 -8.99 -0.23 -2.88
CA GLU A 99 -9.46 0.76 -1.89
C GLU A 99 -8.79 2.12 -2.08
N LYS A 100 -7.48 2.15 -2.35
CA LYS A 100 -6.74 3.40 -2.64
C LYS A 100 -7.21 4.08 -3.93
N LEU A 101 -7.48 3.31 -4.98
CA LEU A 101 -7.99 3.87 -6.24
C LEU A 101 -9.39 4.48 -6.05
N VAL A 102 -10.25 3.83 -5.27
CA VAL A 102 -11.56 4.37 -4.93
C VAL A 102 -11.43 5.65 -4.10
N ASP A 103 -10.57 5.69 -3.08
CA ASP A 103 -10.32 6.90 -2.29
C ASP A 103 -9.78 8.05 -3.15
N GLU A 104 -8.85 7.77 -4.06
CA GLU A 104 -8.32 8.77 -5.00
C GLU A 104 -9.40 9.29 -5.95
N PHE A 105 -10.29 8.42 -6.44
CA PHE A 105 -11.42 8.79 -7.26
C PHE A 105 -12.42 9.68 -6.50
N LEU A 106 -12.80 9.30 -5.28
CA LEU A 106 -13.70 10.10 -4.44
C LEU A 106 -13.13 11.50 -4.17
N ARG A 107 -11.85 11.60 -3.80
CA ARG A 107 -11.18 12.89 -3.61
C ARG A 107 -11.17 13.74 -4.87
N PHE A 108 -11.02 13.11 -6.03
CA PHE A 108 -11.10 13.80 -7.30
C PHE A 108 -12.50 14.37 -7.54
N LEU A 109 -13.56 13.60 -7.29
CA LEU A 109 -14.95 14.08 -7.39
C LEU A 109 -15.23 15.25 -6.43
N THR A 110 -14.78 15.16 -5.17
CA THR A 110 -14.90 16.27 -4.22
C THR A 110 -14.26 17.55 -4.74
N ARG A 111 -13.06 17.45 -5.34
CA ARG A 111 -12.38 18.61 -5.93
C ARG A 111 -13.10 19.16 -7.16
N LEU A 112 -13.73 18.30 -7.98
CA LEU A 112 -14.55 18.78 -9.10
C LEU A 112 -15.74 19.62 -8.60
N ALA A 113 -16.40 19.18 -7.53
CA ALA A 113 -17.51 19.91 -6.92
C ALA A 113 -17.06 21.25 -6.29
N GLU A 114 -15.90 21.27 -5.62
CA GLU A 114 -15.35 22.48 -4.99
C GLU A 114 -14.85 23.54 -6.00
N PHE A 115 -14.43 23.13 -7.19
CA PHE A 115 -13.81 24.01 -8.18
C PHE A 115 -14.51 23.92 -9.54
N PRO A 116 -15.52 24.77 -9.81
CA PRO A 116 -16.29 24.77 -11.07
C PRO A 116 -15.44 24.88 -12.34
N VAL A 117 -14.25 25.49 -12.26
CA VAL A 117 -13.31 25.59 -13.39
C VAL A 117 -12.74 24.21 -13.80
N LEU A 118 -12.56 23.30 -12.84
CA LEU A 118 -12.13 21.93 -13.12
C LEU A 118 -13.24 21.12 -13.80
N TRP A 119 -14.50 21.43 -13.48
CA TRP A 119 -15.66 20.86 -14.15
C TRP A 119 -15.73 21.26 -15.62
N SER A 120 -15.56 22.55 -15.93
CA SER A 120 -15.50 23.01 -17.33
C SER A 120 -14.36 22.36 -18.11
N PHE A 121 -13.16 22.30 -17.52
CA PHE A 121 -12.02 21.60 -18.14
C PHE A 121 -12.30 20.10 -18.35
N TRP A 122 -12.95 19.45 -17.40
CA TRP A 122 -13.33 18.03 -17.49
C TRP A 122 -14.30 17.77 -18.66
N CYS A 123 -15.28 18.65 -18.87
CA CYS A 123 -16.22 18.57 -19.99
C CYS A 123 -15.57 18.84 -21.36
N GLU A 124 -14.44 19.55 -21.39
CA GLU A 124 -13.69 19.88 -22.61
C GLU A 124 -12.71 18.77 -23.05
N LEU A 125 -12.48 17.75 -22.22
CA LEU A 125 -11.58 16.63 -22.56
C LEU A 125 -12.18 15.74 -23.67
N PRO A 126 -11.39 15.33 -24.68
CA PRO A 126 -11.90 14.67 -25.90
C PRO A 126 -12.23 13.17 -25.76
N PHE A 127 -12.32 12.63 -24.54
CA PHE A 127 -12.61 11.21 -24.27
C PHE A 127 -13.90 11.07 -23.46
N LYS A 128 -14.54 9.90 -23.50
CA LYS A 128 -15.91 9.52 -23.04
C LYS A 128 -16.29 9.80 -21.55
N LEU A 129 -15.72 10.81 -20.92
CA LEU A 129 -16.06 11.24 -19.55
C LEU A 129 -17.44 11.89 -19.44
N GLY A 130 -18.06 12.31 -20.54
CA GLY A 130 -19.46 12.76 -20.53
C GLY A 130 -20.45 11.64 -20.15
N GLU A 131 -20.16 10.38 -20.52
CA GLU A 131 -20.94 9.20 -20.10
C GLU A 131 -20.80 8.99 -18.59
N VAL A 132 -19.57 9.07 -18.07
CA VAL A 132 -19.24 8.96 -16.63
C VAL A 132 -19.85 10.11 -15.81
N SER A 133 -19.82 11.34 -16.34
CA SER A 133 -20.44 12.52 -15.72
C SER A 133 -21.96 12.34 -15.59
N THR A 134 -22.60 11.73 -16.58
CA THR A 134 -24.04 11.49 -16.55
C THR A 134 -24.41 10.49 -15.46
N GLU A 135 -23.64 9.40 -15.33
CA GLU A 135 -23.85 8.41 -14.26
C GLU A 135 -23.55 8.97 -12.87
N ILE A 136 -22.49 9.79 -12.70
CA ILE A 136 -22.19 10.44 -11.42
C ILE A 136 -23.30 11.40 -11.02
N ASN A 137 -23.81 12.24 -11.93
CA ASN A 137 -24.90 13.16 -11.64
C ASN A 137 -26.19 12.40 -11.26
N ALA A 138 -26.50 11.30 -11.94
CA ALA A 138 -27.63 10.45 -11.59
C ALA A 138 -27.52 9.83 -10.19
N LEU A 139 -26.30 9.51 -9.73
CA LEU A 139 -26.05 9.02 -8.37
C LEU A 139 -26.19 10.13 -7.31
N LEU A 140 -25.74 11.35 -7.61
CA LEU A 140 -25.88 12.50 -6.71
C LEU A 140 -27.34 12.93 -6.55
N ASP A 141 -28.14 12.94 -7.63
CA ASP A 141 -29.57 13.27 -7.59
C ASP A 141 -30.40 12.24 -6.78
N GLN A 142 -29.93 10.98 -6.73
CA GLN A 142 -30.55 9.94 -5.89
C GLN A 142 -30.28 10.17 -4.39
N GLU A 143 -29.15 10.76 -4.01
CA GLU A 143 -28.83 11.05 -2.61
C GLU A 143 -29.66 12.23 -2.06
N GLU A 144 -29.98 13.22 -2.89
CA GLU A 144 -30.86 14.34 -2.51
C GLU A 144 -32.32 13.93 -2.31
N SER A 145 -32.80 12.96 -3.10
CA SER A 145 -34.19 12.47 -3.02
C SER A 145 -34.45 11.48 -1.88
N VAL A 146 -33.41 10.84 -1.34
CA VAL A 146 -33.50 9.94 -0.16
C VAL A 146 -33.46 10.72 1.16
N ASN A 147 -32.96 11.95 1.16
CA ASN A 147 -32.84 12.82 2.33
C ASN A 147 -33.94 13.89 2.45
N GLN A 148 -35.00 13.81 1.63
CA GLN A 148 -36.24 14.60 1.73
C GLN A 148 -37.39 13.78 2.31
#